data_AF-A0A7S0K7A5-F1
#
_entry.id   AF-A0A7S0K7A5-F1
#
_cell.length_a   1.000
_cell.length_b   1.000
_cell.length_c   1.000
_cell.angle_alpha   90.00
_cell.angle_beta   90.00
_cell.angle_gamma   90.00
#
_symmetry.space_group_name_H-M   'P 1'
#
loop_
_entity.id
_entity.type
_entity.pdbx_description
1 polymer ?
#
loop_
_entity_poly.entity_id
_entity_poly.type
_entity_poly.pdbx_seq_one_letter_code
_entity_poly.pdbx_strand_id
1 'polypeptide(L)'
;VNQLAVVDRCLGRPGGHLLLVGAPGVGRRSAVSLVAHMLRMRVFEPSLSRGFGAKQFAGELKQAMAAAAIEDGGSPVVLFLPEGALEDDHVLEMANSLAASGEVPGLYGQDEADSLLSPLRESIADAKAGSAEAACKTPWELFVLRVRQRLHVAVALDPSSPLFARRCESNPALLTACTVAWFGGWEREALEVLPGMALGRLTAKPGDGPQGAEADQEDGAGDEEELDDADAEAAGDAASLGALMADVHQWCAERPAAEGVVASPRDFSAMMKGFKAVLLTQRANVRSEAQRLESGLGKLHEAERTVAELQAEAASQKADLKVKQSAADSAMQQITEALAKASDRRREVEVLTKHAEEAGAATAERKAEVESELGGITPVLEAAREAVGGIDSRTLTYLRNLKAPPQPIVDVLSGVLRMLGNEDLSWTSMRRFLGSSGAKMSVINFDPSSISNATRTAVAQVVRKHAQSFEEATIRRALGDAAPLAAWVKACLKFSIVMEKIEPLQAELRKASAALSKAQ
;
A
#
# COMPACT_ATOMS: atom_id res chain seq x y z
N VAL A 1 34.82 -2.77 -58.60
CA VAL A 1 35.96 -3.71 -58.76
C VAL A 1 36.88 -3.30 -59.91
N ASN A 2 36.39 -3.12 -61.14
CA ASN A 2 37.22 -2.77 -62.31
C ASN A 2 38.13 -1.54 -62.08
N GLN A 3 37.61 -0.49 -61.45
CA GLN A 3 38.40 0.71 -61.13
C GLN A 3 39.55 0.44 -60.16
N LEU A 4 39.36 -0.44 -59.17
CA LEU A 4 40.42 -0.84 -58.24
C LEU A 4 41.53 -1.62 -58.96
N ALA A 5 41.17 -2.49 -59.91
CA ALA A 5 42.15 -3.25 -60.69
C ALA A 5 43.03 -2.33 -61.57
N VAL A 6 42.47 -1.24 -62.11
CA VAL A 6 43.25 -0.24 -62.87
C VAL A 6 44.24 0.48 -61.96
N VAL A 7 43.80 0.90 -60.76
CA VAL A 7 44.65 1.56 -59.77
C VAL A 7 45.76 0.62 -59.28
N ASP A 8 45.44 -0.63 -58.97
CA ASP A 8 46.39 -1.67 -58.55
C ASP A 8 47.46 -1.94 -59.60
N ARG A 9 47.04 -2.20 -60.85
CA ARG A 9 47.97 -2.42 -61.97
C ARG A 9 48.89 -1.22 -62.20
N CYS A 10 48.42 -0.01 -61.96
CA CYS A 10 49.23 1.19 -62.13
C CYS A 10 50.22 1.37 -60.98
N LEU A 11 49.75 1.33 -59.73
CA LEU A 11 50.61 1.52 -58.55
C LEU A 11 51.63 0.38 -58.39
N GLY A 12 51.29 -0.85 -58.79
CA GLY A 12 52.22 -1.98 -58.76
C GLY A 12 53.39 -1.89 -59.75
N ARG A 13 53.39 -0.92 -60.68
CA ARG A 13 54.50 -0.68 -61.61
C ARG A 13 55.39 0.47 -61.11
N PRO A 14 56.73 0.32 -61.10
CA PRO A 14 57.61 1.42 -60.70
C PRO A 14 57.38 2.64 -61.61
N GLY A 15 57.17 3.81 -61.00
CA GLY A 15 56.87 5.05 -61.74
C GLY A 15 55.46 5.11 -62.35
N GLY A 16 54.52 4.28 -61.87
CA GLY A 16 53.13 4.36 -62.29
C GLY A 16 52.44 5.58 -61.67
N HIS A 17 52.19 6.61 -62.47
CA HIS A 17 51.38 7.77 -62.07
C HIS A 17 49.92 7.62 -62.55
N LEU A 18 48.97 8.20 -61.82
CA LEU A 18 47.54 8.10 -62.05
C LEU A 18 46.90 9.48 -62.25
N LEU A 19 46.06 9.59 -63.27
CA LEU A 19 45.09 10.67 -63.42
C LEU A 19 43.68 10.10 -63.23
N LEU A 20 43.04 10.48 -62.13
CA LEU A 20 41.75 9.95 -61.68
C LEU A 20 40.64 10.94 -62.07
N VAL A 21 39.93 10.63 -63.16
CA VAL A 21 38.89 11.50 -63.72
C VAL A 21 37.51 10.99 -63.33
N GLY A 22 36.71 11.81 -62.67
CA GLY A 22 35.32 11.46 -62.34
C GLY A 22 34.65 12.45 -61.42
N ALA A 23 33.34 12.29 -61.25
CA ALA A 23 32.52 13.17 -60.41
C ALA A 23 32.96 13.13 -58.93
N PRO A 24 32.63 14.14 -58.11
CA PRO A 24 32.88 14.08 -56.68
C PRO A 24 32.09 12.94 -56.02
N GLY A 25 32.71 12.24 -55.07
CA GLY A 25 32.07 11.17 -54.31
C GLY A 25 32.08 9.77 -54.95
N VAL A 26 32.60 9.60 -56.17
CA VAL A 26 32.71 8.28 -56.84
C VAL A 26 33.71 7.31 -56.18
N GLY A 27 34.48 7.77 -55.20
CA GLY A 27 35.43 6.94 -54.45
C GLY A 27 36.87 6.95 -54.94
N ARG A 28 37.31 7.94 -55.74
CA ARG A 28 38.71 8.09 -56.22
C ARG A 28 39.75 8.00 -55.11
N ARG A 29 39.60 8.79 -54.04
CA ARG A 29 40.48 8.79 -52.87
C ARG A 29 40.48 7.44 -52.16
N SER A 30 39.29 6.90 -51.90
CA SER A 30 39.11 5.61 -51.21
C SER A 30 39.77 4.46 -51.99
N ALA A 31 39.66 4.47 -53.32
CA ALA A 31 40.30 3.49 -54.19
C ALA A 31 41.83 3.54 -54.11
N VAL A 32 42.42 4.73 -54.23
CA VAL A 32 43.88 4.91 -54.11
C VAL A 32 44.36 4.52 -52.71
N SER A 33 43.67 4.98 -51.67
CA SER A 33 44.06 4.70 -50.29
C SER A 33 44.00 3.20 -49.96
N LEU A 34 42.95 2.51 -50.41
CA LEU A 34 42.80 1.07 -50.22
C LEU A 34 43.91 0.29 -50.94
N VAL A 35 44.13 0.57 -52.23
CA VAL A 35 45.15 -0.14 -53.02
C VAL A 35 46.55 0.17 -52.51
N ALA A 36 46.85 1.43 -52.19
CA ALA A 36 48.13 1.80 -51.61
C ALA A 36 48.38 1.06 -50.28
N HIS A 37 47.36 0.93 -49.43
CA HIS A 37 47.47 0.14 -48.21
C HIS A 37 47.75 -1.35 -48.50
N MET A 38 47.04 -1.95 -49.47
CA MET A 38 47.27 -3.34 -49.90
C MET A 38 48.69 -3.57 -50.42
N LEU A 39 49.24 -2.61 -51.16
CA LEU A 39 50.60 -2.63 -51.70
C LEU A 39 51.66 -2.16 -50.68
N ARG A 40 51.28 -1.92 -49.42
CA ARG A 40 52.14 -1.42 -48.34
C ARG A 40 52.85 -0.11 -48.68
N MET A 41 52.17 0.74 -49.44
CA MET A 41 52.65 2.07 -49.83
C MET A 41 52.19 3.11 -48.81
N ARG A 42 53.03 4.10 -48.54
CA ARG A 42 52.68 5.26 -47.69
C ARG A 42 51.92 6.26 -48.55
N VAL A 43 50.68 6.58 -48.17
CA VAL A 43 49.90 7.63 -48.85
C VAL A 43 50.24 8.98 -48.22
N PHE A 44 50.64 9.93 -49.06
CA PHE A 44 50.89 11.31 -48.69
C PHE A 44 49.79 12.19 -49.29
N GLU A 45 49.07 12.92 -48.44
CA GLU A 45 48.05 13.88 -48.84
C GLU A 45 48.38 15.26 -48.28
N PRO A 46 48.20 16.34 -49.05
CA PRO A 46 48.50 17.68 -48.59
C PRO A 46 47.54 18.13 -47.49
N SER A 47 48.07 18.84 -46.49
CA SER A 47 47.28 19.35 -45.37
C SER A 47 46.58 20.66 -45.75
N LEU A 48 45.35 20.55 -46.25
CA LEU A 48 44.54 21.70 -46.67
C LEU A 48 44.17 22.58 -45.48
N SER A 49 44.76 23.78 -45.42
CA SER A 49 44.53 24.79 -44.38
C SER A 49 44.14 26.14 -45.00
N ARG A 50 43.61 27.09 -44.20
CA ARG A 50 43.32 28.45 -44.67
C ARG A 50 44.64 29.15 -45.01
N GLY A 51 45.01 29.18 -46.29
CA GLY A 51 46.30 29.67 -46.78
C GLY A 51 47.20 28.60 -47.39
N PHE A 52 46.69 27.40 -47.64
CA PHE A 52 47.38 26.40 -48.46
C PHE A 52 47.72 26.97 -49.84
N GLY A 53 48.94 26.72 -50.30
CA GLY A 53 49.44 27.19 -51.58
C GLY A 53 50.82 26.61 -51.90
N ALA A 54 51.43 27.05 -53.00
CA ALA A 54 52.66 26.47 -53.53
C ALA A 54 53.79 26.28 -52.51
N LYS A 55 53.99 27.24 -51.60
CA LYS A 55 55.09 27.19 -50.61
C LYS A 55 54.89 26.08 -49.57
N GLN A 56 53.67 25.92 -49.06
CA GLN A 56 53.37 24.84 -48.11
C GLN A 56 53.51 23.49 -48.81
N PHE A 57 52.94 23.38 -50.01
CA PHE A 57 53.01 22.17 -50.80
C PHE A 57 54.45 21.80 -51.17
N ALA A 58 55.31 22.76 -51.50
CA ALA A 58 56.72 22.51 -51.78
C ALA A 58 57.44 21.87 -50.58
N GLY A 59 57.16 22.31 -49.34
CA GLY A 59 57.71 21.69 -48.14
C GLY A 59 57.22 20.26 -47.92
N GLU A 60 55.93 20.03 -48.12
CA GLU A 60 55.28 18.72 -48.03
C GLU A 60 55.79 17.75 -49.12
N LEU A 61 55.99 18.26 -50.35
CA LEU A 61 56.55 17.50 -51.46
C LEU A 61 58.00 17.09 -51.21
N LYS A 62 58.83 17.96 -50.62
CA LYS A 62 60.19 17.59 -50.22
C LYS A 62 60.22 16.41 -49.26
N GLN A 63 59.27 16.34 -48.32
CA GLN A 63 59.14 15.22 -47.38
C GLN A 63 58.75 13.94 -48.11
N ALA A 64 57.78 14.00 -49.04
CA ALA A 64 57.37 12.85 -49.83
C ALA A 64 58.52 12.31 -50.72
N MET A 65 59.28 13.20 -51.38
CA MET A 65 60.44 12.84 -52.19
C MET A 65 61.57 12.24 -51.35
N ALA A 66 61.87 12.83 -50.19
CA ALA A 66 62.87 12.31 -49.25
C ALA A 66 62.50 10.91 -48.73
N ALA A 67 61.24 10.71 -48.34
CA ALA A 67 60.73 9.42 -47.88
C ALA A 67 60.84 8.33 -48.97
N ALA A 68 60.59 8.67 -50.23
CA ALA A 68 60.71 7.72 -51.34
C ALA A 68 62.17 7.40 -51.71
N ALA A 69 63.07 8.37 -51.62
CA ALA A 69 64.42 8.25 -52.18
C ALA A 69 65.53 7.91 -51.17
N ILE A 70 65.41 8.33 -49.91
CA ILE A 70 66.48 8.25 -48.90
C ILE A 70 66.28 7.07 -47.94
N GLU A 71 65.05 6.73 -47.58
CA GLU A 71 64.79 5.57 -46.70
C GLU A 71 65.24 4.28 -47.43
N ASP A 72 66.34 3.66 -46.95
CA ASP A 72 66.86 2.41 -47.50
C ASP A 72 65.88 1.27 -47.24
N GLY A 73 65.48 0.55 -48.30
CA GLY A 73 64.36 -0.40 -48.26
C GLY A 73 62.97 0.25 -48.13
N GLY A 74 62.90 1.57 -48.32
CA GLY A 74 61.71 2.39 -48.12
C GLY A 74 60.48 1.89 -48.87
N SER A 75 59.33 2.00 -48.18
CA SER A 75 58.03 1.71 -48.77
C SER A 75 57.73 2.71 -49.89
N PRO A 76 57.17 2.27 -51.04
CA PRO A 76 56.79 3.21 -52.09
C PRO A 76 55.79 4.23 -51.53
N VAL A 77 55.83 5.45 -52.07
CA VAL A 77 55.00 6.56 -51.61
C VAL A 77 54.01 6.92 -52.72
N VAL A 78 52.75 7.13 -52.35
CA VAL A 78 51.73 7.66 -53.25
C VAL A 78 51.39 9.08 -52.82
N LEU A 79 51.73 10.07 -53.64
CA LEU A 79 51.28 11.44 -53.49
C LEU A 79 49.87 11.57 -54.09
N PHE A 80 48.85 11.65 -53.24
CA PHE A 80 47.47 11.85 -53.68
C PHE A 80 47.09 13.33 -53.60
N LEU A 81 46.75 13.93 -54.75
CA LEU A 81 46.33 15.32 -54.87
C LEU A 81 44.82 15.39 -55.11
N PRO A 82 44.02 15.74 -54.08
CA PRO A 82 42.61 16.00 -54.26
C PRO A 82 42.41 17.32 -55.02
N GLU A 83 41.28 17.44 -55.71
CA GLU A 83 40.96 18.67 -56.47
C GLU A 83 40.92 19.94 -55.62
N GLY A 84 40.55 19.84 -54.34
CA GLY A 84 40.59 20.95 -53.39
C GLY A 84 42.01 21.45 -53.04
N ALA A 85 43.05 20.68 -53.36
CA ALA A 85 44.44 21.14 -53.24
C ALA A 85 44.88 21.99 -54.45
N LEU A 86 44.10 22.03 -55.52
CA LEU A 86 44.48 22.63 -56.80
C LEU A 86 43.97 24.06 -56.96
N GLU A 87 43.64 24.75 -55.86
CA GLU A 87 43.27 26.17 -55.91
C GLU A 87 44.41 27.05 -56.47
N ASP A 88 45.66 26.68 -56.16
CA ASP A 88 46.87 27.29 -56.73
C ASP A 88 47.41 26.40 -57.87
N ASP A 89 47.39 26.91 -59.10
CA ASP A 89 47.80 26.18 -60.31
C ASP A 89 49.26 25.67 -60.21
N HIS A 90 50.14 26.36 -59.45
CA HIS A 90 51.53 25.92 -59.24
C HIS A 90 51.64 24.56 -58.55
N VAL A 91 50.66 24.18 -57.73
CA VAL A 91 50.61 22.84 -57.10
C VAL A 91 50.53 21.76 -58.17
N LEU A 92 49.70 21.98 -59.19
CA LEU A 92 49.55 21.04 -60.30
C LEU A 92 50.78 21.05 -61.22
N GLU A 93 51.39 22.21 -61.46
CA GLU A 93 52.61 22.33 -62.26
C GLU A 93 53.80 21.58 -61.63
N MET A 94 53.93 21.63 -60.29
CA MET A 94 54.91 20.85 -59.55
C MET A 94 54.65 19.34 -59.68
N ALA A 95 53.40 18.91 -59.59
CA ALA A 95 53.03 17.50 -59.78
C ALA A 95 53.26 17.02 -61.23
N ASN A 96 53.00 17.88 -62.21
CA ASN A 96 53.27 17.64 -63.64
C ASN A 96 54.78 17.48 -63.90
N SER A 97 55.59 18.36 -63.31
CA SER A 97 57.06 18.27 -63.40
C SER A 97 57.56 16.96 -62.79
N LEU A 98 57.06 16.60 -61.61
CA LEU A 98 57.40 15.35 -60.93
C LEU A 98 57.03 14.11 -61.74
N ALA A 99 55.85 14.08 -62.37
CA ALA A 99 55.43 12.97 -63.22
C ALA A 99 56.25 12.87 -64.53
N ALA A 100 56.71 14.00 -65.08
CA ALA A 100 57.49 14.02 -66.32
C ALA A 100 58.96 13.61 -66.11
N SER A 101 59.65 14.28 -65.18
CA SER A 101 61.10 14.19 -65.01
C SER A 101 61.53 13.48 -63.72
N GLY A 102 60.65 13.39 -62.71
CA GLY A 102 61.03 12.93 -61.36
C GLY A 102 61.68 14.01 -60.50
N GLU A 103 61.73 15.26 -60.99
CA GLU A 103 62.28 16.41 -60.26
C GLU A 103 61.43 17.66 -60.49
N VAL A 104 61.48 18.59 -59.53
CA VAL A 104 60.80 19.89 -59.63
C VAL A 104 61.85 21.00 -59.64
N PRO A 105 61.94 21.80 -60.72
CA PRO A 105 62.92 22.88 -60.82
C PRO A 105 62.77 23.89 -59.68
N GLY A 106 63.89 24.29 -59.07
CA GLY A 106 63.90 25.28 -57.99
C GLY A 106 63.31 24.82 -56.65
N LEU A 107 62.98 23.52 -56.51
CA LEU A 107 62.43 22.99 -55.26
C LEU A 107 63.47 22.99 -54.13
N TYR A 108 64.67 22.48 -54.39
CA TYR A 108 65.77 22.42 -53.42
C TYR A 108 66.77 23.55 -53.67
N GLY A 109 67.20 24.22 -52.59
CA GLY A 109 68.38 25.09 -52.63
C GLY A 109 69.67 24.26 -52.70
N GLN A 110 70.78 24.88 -53.10
CA GLN A 110 72.08 24.18 -53.22
C GLN A 110 72.50 23.53 -51.89
N ASP A 111 72.44 24.28 -50.79
CA ASP A 111 72.81 23.79 -49.45
C ASP A 111 71.86 22.67 -48.95
N GLU A 112 70.57 22.77 -49.26
CA GLU A 112 69.58 21.75 -48.88
C GLU A 112 69.79 20.45 -49.64
N ALA A 113 70.10 20.54 -50.95
CA ALA A 113 70.36 19.38 -51.79
C ALA A 113 71.61 18.62 -51.32
N ASP A 114 72.71 19.32 -51.01
CA ASP A 114 73.95 18.66 -50.56
C ASP A 114 73.76 17.91 -49.23
N SER A 115 72.98 18.46 -48.30
CA SER A 115 72.63 17.79 -47.05
C SER A 115 71.79 16.53 -47.29
N LEU A 116 70.77 16.63 -48.15
CA LEU A 116 69.84 15.55 -48.51
C LEU A 116 70.55 14.37 -49.20
N LEU A 117 71.51 14.66 -50.06
CA LEU A 117 72.20 13.67 -50.90
C LEU A 117 73.35 12.96 -50.17
N SER A 118 73.74 13.41 -48.97
CA SER A 118 74.85 12.83 -48.22
C SER A 118 74.74 11.31 -48.01
N PRO A 119 73.57 10.73 -47.65
CA PRO A 119 73.44 9.27 -47.45
C PRO A 119 73.47 8.51 -48.77
N LEU A 120 73.06 9.14 -49.87
CA LEU A 120 73.00 8.50 -51.19
C LEU A 120 74.38 8.27 -51.81
N ARG A 121 75.40 9.05 -51.40
CA ARG A 121 76.79 8.85 -51.84
C ARG A 121 77.32 7.48 -51.38
N GLU A 122 77.01 7.12 -50.14
CA GLU A 122 77.36 5.81 -49.56
C GLU A 122 76.57 4.70 -50.26
N SER A 123 75.28 4.93 -50.51
CA SER A 123 74.42 3.96 -51.19
C SER A 123 74.84 3.66 -52.65
N ILE A 124 75.40 4.63 -53.39
CA ILE A 124 75.97 4.38 -54.73
C ILE A 124 77.19 3.45 -54.63
N ALA A 125 78.05 3.65 -53.62
CA ALA A 125 79.25 2.83 -53.44
C ALA A 125 78.90 1.38 -53.04
N ASP A 126 77.83 1.21 -52.25
CA ASP A 126 77.34 -0.10 -51.79
C ASP A 126 76.37 -0.78 -52.79
N ALA A 127 76.03 -0.10 -53.89
CA ALA A 127 75.11 -0.64 -54.89
C ALA A 127 75.70 -1.87 -55.59
N LYS A 128 74.88 -2.91 -55.78
CA LYS A 128 75.30 -4.12 -56.49
C LYS A 128 75.70 -3.80 -57.93
N ALA A 129 76.89 -4.26 -58.33
CA ALA A 129 77.42 -4.09 -59.68
C ALA A 129 76.41 -4.61 -60.73
N GLY A 130 76.04 -3.76 -61.68
CA GLY A 130 75.03 -4.06 -62.72
C GLY A 130 73.60 -3.59 -62.42
N SER A 131 73.32 -3.05 -61.23
CA SER A 131 72.05 -2.37 -60.92
C SER A 131 71.94 -1.00 -61.62
N ALA A 132 70.72 -0.55 -61.90
CA ALA A 132 70.46 0.81 -62.37
C ALA A 132 70.98 1.89 -61.39
N GLU A 133 71.02 1.57 -60.09
CA GLU A 133 71.57 2.46 -59.06
C GLU A 133 73.10 2.61 -59.17
N ALA A 134 73.82 1.56 -59.57
CA ALA A 134 75.27 1.58 -59.77
C ALA A 134 75.70 2.30 -61.07
N ALA A 135 74.76 2.52 -61.99
CA ALA A 135 75.00 3.24 -63.24
C ALA A 135 74.93 4.78 -63.07
N CYS A 136 74.37 5.27 -61.96
CA CYS A 136 74.27 6.69 -61.66
C CYS A 136 75.65 7.29 -61.37
N LYS A 137 75.98 8.40 -62.02
CA LYS A 137 77.28 9.08 -61.86
C LYS A 137 77.25 10.10 -60.73
N THR A 138 76.06 10.62 -60.41
CA THR A 138 75.87 11.63 -59.37
C THR A 138 74.83 11.15 -58.35
N PRO A 139 74.95 11.57 -57.07
CA PRO A 139 73.93 11.31 -56.05
C PRO A 139 72.55 11.85 -56.42
N TRP A 140 72.51 12.96 -57.17
CA TRP A 140 71.27 13.54 -57.69
C TRP A 140 70.59 12.63 -58.72
N GLU A 141 71.37 12.04 -59.65
CA GLU A 141 70.83 11.06 -60.60
C GLU A 141 70.23 9.84 -59.88
N LEU A 142 70.88 9.35 -58.81
CA LEU A 142 70.32 8.27 -57.99
C LEU A 142 69.04 8.71 -57.27
N PHE A 143 69.03 9.91 -56.69
CA PHE A 143 67.85 10.47 -56.03
C PHE A 143 66.66 10.52 -56.99
N VAL A 144 66.83 11.11 -58.17
CA VAL A 144 65.78 11.20 -59.20
C VAL A 144 65.36 9.82 -59.67
N LEU A 145 66.29 8.88 -59.86
CA LEU A 145 65.96 7.49 -60.22
C LEU A 145 65.07 6.83 -59.17
N ARG A 146 65.40 6.96 -57.88
CA ARG A 146 64.61 6.38 -56.78
C ARG A 146 63.25 7.05 -56.66
N VAL A 147 63.17 8.38 -56.80
CA VAL A 147 61.89 9.10 -56.88
C VAL A 147 61.03 8.55 -58.01
N ARG A 148 61.58 8.41 -59.23
CA ARG A 148 60.83 7.87 -60.37
C ARG A 148 60.37 6.43 -60.18
N GLN A 149 61.11 5.62 -59.42
CA GLN A 149 60.74 4.21 -59.21
C GLN A 149 59.75 4.01 -58.06
N ARG A 150 59.85 4.82 -57.00
CA ARG A 150 59.16 4.58 -55.72
C ARG A 150 58.11 5.63 -55.37
N LEU A 151 58.09 6.78 -56.05
CA LEU A 151 57.08 7.82 -55.86
C LEU A 151 56.06 7.76 -56.99
N HIS A 152 54.81 7.54 -56.62
CA HIS A 152 53.65 7.54 -57.51
C HIS A 152 52.87 8.82 -57.29
N VAL A 153 52.39 9.44 -58.38
CA VAL A 153 51.59 10.67 -58.33
C VAL A 153 50.19 10.31 -58.73
N ALA A 154 49.20 10.61 -57.91
CA ALA A 154 47.78 10.36 -58.18
C ALA A 154 47.01 11.68 -58.09
N VAL A 155 46.59 12.22 -59.24
CA VAL A 155 45.84 13.49 -59.31
C VAL A 155 44.37 13.21 -59.56
N ALA A 156 43.47 13.78 -58.74
CA ALA A 156 42.03 13.68 -58.94
C ALA A 156 41.46 14.96 -59.55
N LEU A 157 40.81 14.85 -60.71
CA LEU A 157 40.13 15.96 -61.41
C LEU A 157 38.67 15.61 -61.73
N ASP A 158 37.77 16.58 -61.58
CA ASP A 158 36.37 16.46 -62.02
C ASP A 158 36.23 16.95 -63.48
N PRO A 159 35.73 16.10 -64.41
CA PRO A 159 35.51 16.50 -65.81
C PRO A 159 34.42 17.57 -65.97
N SER A 160 33.55 17.74 -64.98
CA SER A 160 32.47 18.74 -64.99
C SER A 160 32.97 20.15 -64.64
N SER A 161 34.19 20.25 -64.10
CA SER A 161 34.80 21.52 -63.71
C SER A 161 35.21 22.32 -64.95
N PRO A 162 34.91 23.62 -65.04
CA PRO A 162 35.35 24.46 -66.16
C PRO A 162 36.88 24.58 -66.25
N LEU A 163 37.59 24.29 -65.16
CA LEU A 163 39.06 24.29 -65.11
C LEU A 163 39.68 22.99 -65.64
N PHE A 164 38.90 21.93 -65.85
CA PHE A 164 39.39 20.61 -66.24
C PHE A 164 40.23 20.65 -67.52
N ALA A 165 39.65 21.19 -68.61
CA ALA A 165 40.32 21.26 -69.91
C ALA A 165 41.61 22.10 -69.82
N ARG A 166 41.52 23.31 -69.23
CA ARG A 166 42.67 24.20 -69.04
C ARG A 166 43.79 23.54 -68.25
N ARG A 167 43.47 22.85 -67.15
CA ARG A 167 44.46 22.14 -66.32
C ARG A 167 45.16 21.03 -67.09
N CYS A 168 44.44 20.27 -67.92
CA CYS A 168 45.02 19.23 -68.75
C CYS A 168 45.89 19.80 -69.88
N GLU A 169 45.46 20.90 -70.51
CA GLU A 169 46.21 21.57 -71.58
C GLU A 169 47.51 22.22 -71.07
N SER A 170 47.46 22.87 -69.90
CA SER A 170 48.65 23.48 -69.29
C SER A 170 49.62 22.45 -68.69
N ASN A 171 49.17 21.21 -68.43
CA ASN A 171 49.96 20.17 -67.78
C ASN A 171 49.95 18.86 -68.59
N PRO A 172 50.70 18.79 -69.71
CA PRO A 172 50.62 17.66 -70.64
C PRO A 172 51.14 16.34 -70.06
N ALA A 173 52.01 16.37 -69.03
CA ALA A 173 52.51 15.14 -68.41
C ALA A 173 51.41 14.35 -67.69
N LEU A 174 50.32 15.01 -67.29
CA LEU A 174 49.15 14.33 -66.73
C LEU A 174 48.49 13.38 -67.73
N LEU A 175 48.63 13.62 -69.04
CA LEU A 175 48.08 12.77 -70.09
C LEU A 175 49.12 11.83 -70.71
N THR A 176 50.40 12.23 -70.73
CA THR A 176 51.47 11.44 -71.36
C THR A 176 52.20 10.51 -70.40
N ALA A 177 52.38 10.91 -69.14
CA ALA A 177 53.12 10.15 -68.13
C ALA A 177 52.22 9.39 -67.14
N CYS A 178 50.96 9.81 -66.96
CA CYS A 178 50.01 9.14 -66.08
C CYS A 178 49.11 8.16 -66.84
N THR A 179 48.73 7.07 -66.17
CA THR A 179 47.61 6.23 -66.61
C THR A 179 46.30 6.93 -66.25
N VAL A 180 45.46 7.19 -67.26
CA VAL A 180 44.14 7.79 -67.05
C VAL A 180 43.17 6.71 -66.58
N ALA A 181 42.65 6.86 -65.37
CA ALA A 181 41.61 6.02 -64.79
C ALA A 181 40.30 6.80 -64.74
N TRP A 182 39.36 6.40 -65.60
CA TRP A 182 38.06 7.05 -65.73
C TRP A 182 37.04 6.43 -64.78
N PHE A 183 36.75 7.10 -63.67
CA PHE A 183 35.75 6.70 -62.68
C PHE A 183 34.34 7.13 -63.08
N GLY A 184 34.19 8.14 -63.97
CA GLY A 184 32.89 8.60 -64.45
C GLY A 184 31.94 9.02 -63.33
N GLY A 185 30.70 8.56 -63.41
CA GLY A 185 29.68 8.61 -62.36
C GLY A 185 29.19 7.20 -62.03
N TRP A 186 28.31 7.06 -61.03
CA TRP A 186 27.67 5.77 -60.74
C TRP A 186 26.60 5.47 -61.78
N GLU A 187 26.64 4.25 -62.31
CA GLU A 187 25.62 3.74 -63.24
C GLU A 187 24.28 3.52 -62.51
N ARG A 188 23.19 3.52 -63.27
CA ARG A 188 21.83 3.34 -62.72
C ARG A 188 21.72 2.07 -61.89
N GLU A 189 22.23 0.96 -62.40
CA GLU A 189 22.20 -0.34 -61.71
C GLU A 189 22.88 -0.26 -60.32
N ALA A 190 24.00 0.46 -60.23
CA ALA A 190 24.68 0.67 -58.96
C ALA A 190 23.84 1.55 -58.01
N LEU A 191 23.20 2.60 -58.52
CA LEU A 191 22.35 3.49 -57.73
C LEU A 191 21.11 2.79 -57.15
N GLU A 192 20.57 1.79 -57.85
CA GLU A 192 19.42 1.01 -57.40
C GLU A 192 19.79 0.02 -56.28
N VAL A 193 20.98 -0.59 -56.36
CA VAL A 193 21.45 -1.59 -55.38
C VAL A 193 22.00 -0.96 -54.09
N LEU A 194 22.64 0.21 -54.20
CA LEU A 194 23.32 0.87 -53.07
C LEU A 194 22.40 1.14 -51.86
N PRO A 195 21.17 1.68 -52.03
CA PRO A 195 20.22 1.83 -50.94
C PRO A 195 19.86 0.50 -50.28
N GLY A 196 19.65 -0.57 -51.04
CA GLY A 196 19.40 -1.91 -50.49
C GLY A 196 20.55 -2.40 -49.61
N MET A 197 21.80 -2.18 -50.01
CA MET A 197 22.97 -2.56 -49.20
C MET A 197 23.14 -1.68 -47.95
N ALA A 198 22.88 -0.38 -48.07
CA ALA A 198 23.11 0.59 -46.98
C ALA A 198 21.94 0.68 -45.99
N LEU A 199 20.72 0.43 -46.46
CA LEU A 199 19.46 0.59 -45.73
C LEU A 199 18.68 -0.71 -45.56
N GLY A 200 19.05 -1.82 -46.21
CA GLY A 200 18.27 -3.07 -46.21
C GLY A 200 17.92 -3.59 -44.81
N ARG A 201 18.88 -3.58 -43.88
CA ARG A 201 18.62 -3.95 -42.47
C ARG A 201 17.68 -2.97 -41.74
N LEU A 202 17.53 -1.75 -42.25
CA LEU A 202 16.68 -0.69 -41.67
C LEU A 202 15.30 -0.62 -42.34
N THR A 203 15.16 -1.13 -43.56
CA THR A 203 13.89 -1.24 -44.27
C THR A 203 13.21 -2.58 -44.02
N ALA A 204 13.94 -3.57 -43.51
CA ALA A 204 13.36 -4.81 -42.99
C ALA A 204 12.27 -4.52 -41.95
N LYS A 205 11.14 -5.22 -42.06
CA LYS A 205 9.95 -5.04 -41.22
C LYS A 205 10.34 -5.26 -39.74
N PRO A 206 9.66 -4.60 -38.77
CA PRO A 206 9.99 -4.68 -37.34
C PRO A 206 9.67 -6.03 -36.66
N GLY A 207 9.69 -7.14 -37.39
CA GLY A 207 9.50 -8.51 -36.89
C GLY A 207 10.73 -9.41 -37.01
N ASP A 208 11.70 -9.07 -37.87
CA ASP A 208 12.78 -9.99 -38.29
C ASP A 208 14.17 -9.62 -37.75
N GLY A 209 14.24 -8.99 -36.57
CA GLY A 209 15.51 -8.72 -35.89
C GLY A 209 15.54 -9.37 -34.51
N PRO A 210 16.63 -10.05 -34.09
CA PRO A 210 16.73 -10.59 -32.75
C PRO A 210 16.57 -9.43 -31.77
N GLN A 211 15.66 -9.61 -30.82
CA GLN A 211 15.53 -8.70 -29.69
C GLN A 211 16.86 -8.72 -28.93
N GLY A 212 17.67 -7.67 -29.16
CA GLY A 212 18.95 -7.46 -28.49
C GLY A 212 20.13 -7.63 -29.42
N ALA A 213 20.83 -6.54 -29.68
CA ALA A 213 22.23 -6.59 -30.11
C ALA A 213 22.93 -5.29 -29.66
N GLU A 214 23.37 -5.29 -28.40
CA GLU A 214 24.74 -4.89 -28.13
C GLU A 214 25.67 -6.05 -28.54
N ALA A 215 26.88 -5.68 -28.99
CA ALA A 215 28.11 -6.48 -29.13
C ALA A 215 28.27 -7.42 -30.35
N ASP A 216 29.17 -6.98 -31.24
CA ASP A 216 30.38 -7.68 -31.72
C ASP A 216 30.38 -9.22 -31.75
N GLN A 217 30.39 -9.80 -32.96
CA GLN A 217 31.46 -10.71 -33.42
C GLN A 217 31.29 -11.09 -34.90
N GLU A 218 32.36 -10.90 -35.68
CA GLU A 218 32.60 -11.61 -36.93
C GLU A 218 33.02 -13.06 -36.61
N ASP A 219 32.47 -14.03 -37.35
CA ASP A 219 33.19 -15.13 -38.01
C ASP A 219 32.27 -16.34 -38.24
N GLY A 220 32.32 -16.93 -39.44
CA GLY A 220 31.87 -18.31 -39.66
C GLY A 220 31.01 -18.53 -40.91
N ALA A 221 31.58 -19.23 -41.87
CA ALA A 221 30.99 -19.61 -43.15
C ALA A 221 29.92 -20.72 -43.03
N GLY A 222 28.98 -20.71 -43.99
CA GLY A 222 28.18 -21.87 -44.39
C GLY A 222 26.81 -21.92 -43.73
N ASP A 223 25.79 -21.44 -44.45
CA ASP A 223 24.66 -22.26 -44.88
C ASP A 223 23.83 -21.44 -45.88
N GLU A 224 23.60 -22.01 -47.07
CA GLU A 224 22.63 -21.51 -48.03
C GLU A 224 21.24 -21.82 -47.46
N GLU A 225 20.73 -20.96 -46.57
CA GLU A 225 19.35 -21.06 -46.10
C GLU A 225 18.40 -20.67 -47.25
N GLU A 226 17.46 -21.57 -47.55
CA GLU A 226 16.38 -21.36 -48.50
C GLU A 226 15.64 -20.05 -48.17
N LEU A 227 15.56 -19.16 -49.18
CA LEU A 227 14.88 -17.88 -49.11
C LEU A 227 13.38 -18.08 -48.81
N ASP A 228 12.97 -17.87 -47.57
CA ASP A 228 11.56 -17.80 -47.18
C ASP A 228 10.85 -16.65 -47.94
N ASP A 229 9.62 -16.88 -48.39
CA ASP A 229 8.81 -15.95 -49.21
C ASP A 229 8.63 -14.54 -48.60
N ALA A 230 8.90 -14.35 -47.30
CA ALA A 230 8.84 -13.07 -46.60
C ALA A 230 10.05 -12.15 -46.87
N ASP A 231 11.25 -12.72 -47.05
CA ASP A 231 12.46 -11.95 -47.38
C ASP A 231 12.42 -11.42 -48.82
N ALA A 232 11.72 -12.13 -49.72
CA ALA A 232 11.48 -11.69 -51.08
C ALA A 232 10.60 -10.41 -51.15
N GLU A 233 9.63 -10.27 -50.24
CA GLU A 233 8.74 -9.11 -50.18
C GLU A 233 9.45 -7.88 -49.58
N ALA A 234 10.25 -8.06 -48.52
CA ALA A 234 11.08 -7.00 -47.94
C ALA A 234 12.22 -6.55 -48.87
N ALA A 235 12.79 -7.47 -49.66
CA ALA A 235 13.70 -7.16 -50.75
C ALA A 235 13.00 -6.36 -51.86
N GLY A 236 11.72 -6.63 -52.12
CA GLY A 236 10.88 -5.85 -53.05
C GLY A 236 10.70 -4.39 -52.63
N ASP A 237 10.45 -4.13 -51.35
CA ASP A 237 10.33 -2.76 -50.81
C ASP A 237 11.67 -2.01 -50.84
N ALA A 238 12.78 -2.67 -50.50
CA ALA A 238 14.11 -2.09 -50.56
C ALA A 238 14.56 -1.80 -52.01
N ALA A 239 14.23 -2.69 -52.95
CA ALA A 239 14.49 -2.50 -54.38
C ALA A 239 13.65 -1.34 -54.97
N SER A 240 12.39 -1.20 -54.55
CA SER A 240 11.54 -0.09 -54.98
C SER A 240 12.03 1.27 -54.44
N LEU A 241 12.50 1.33 -53.19
CA LEU A 241 13.13 2.52 -52.63
C LEU A 241 14.45 2.85 -53.35
N GLY A 242 15.23 1.83 -53.69
CA GLY A 242 16.45 1.95 -54.49
C GLY A 242 16.19 2.61 -55.85
N ALA A 243 15.19 2.12 -56.57
CA ALA A 243 14.75 2.69 -57.85
C ALA A 243 14.29 4.15 -57.72
N LEU A 244 13.47 4.47 -56.72
CA LEU A 244 13.00 5.84 -56.48
C LEU A 244 14.15 6.80 -56.17
N MET A 245 15.09 6.40 -55.31
CA MET A 245 16.26 7.22 -55.00
C MET A 245 17.14 7.43 -56.22
N ALA A 246 17.33 6.39 -57.05
CA ALA A 246 18.08 6.48 -58.30
C ALA A 246 17.40 7.45 -59.29
N ASP A 247 16.08 7.38 -59.46
CA ASP A 247 15.32 8.28 -60.34
C ASP A 247 15.42 9.74 -59.89
N VAL A 248 15.28 10.01 -58.58
CA VAL A 248 15.44 11.37 -58.02
C VAL A 248 16.85 11.91 -58.27
N HIS A 249 17.86 11.05 -58.11
CA HIS A 249 19.25 11.45 -58.35
C HIS A 249 19.50 11.76 -59.83
N GLN A 250 19.05 10.89 -60.73
CA GLN A 250 19.18 11.08 -62.18
C GLN A 250 18.46 12.35 -62.62
N TRP A 251 17.24 12.57 -62.15
CA TRP A 251 16.50 13.80 -62.44
C TRP A 251 17.24 15.06 -61.99
N CYS A 252 17.88 15.02 -60.82
CA CYS A 252 18.73 16.13 -60.35
C CYS A 252 20.03 16.27 -61.14
N ALA A 253 20.60 15.17 -61.66
CA ALA A 253 21.85 15.16 -62.41
C ALA A 253 21.68 15.63 -63.86
N GLU A 254 20.53 15.38 -64.49
CA GLU A 254 20.21 15.76 -65.87
C GLU A 254 19.84 17.25 -66.03
N ARG A 255 19.67 17.98 -64.93
CA ARG A 255 19.36 19.41 -64.97
C ARG A 255 20.52 20.21 -65.56
N PRO A 256 20.23 21.23 -66.40
CA PRO A 256 21.26 22.04 -67.01
C PRO A 256 22.11 22.74 -65.95
N ALA A 257 23.43 22.63 -66.09
CA ALA A 257 24.43 23.22 -65.19
C ALA A 257 24.33 24.76 -65.05
N ALA A 258 23.48 25.42 -65.84
CA ALA A 258 23.13 26.83 -65.71
C ALA A 258 22.48 27.18 -64.36
N GLU A 259 21.89 26.20 -63.66
CA GLU A 259 21.34 26.38 -62.30
C GLU A 259 22.38 26.08 -61.19
N GLY A 260 23.65 25.81 -61.55
CA GLY A 260 24.80 25.84 -60.65
C GLY A 260 25.05 24.61 -59.79
N VAL A 261 24.17 23.61 -59.79
CA VAL A 261 24.35 22.38 -58.99
C VAL A 261 24.07 21.14 -59.85
N VAL A 262 25.13 20.45 -60.26
CA VAL A 262 25.04 19.12 -60.87
C VAL A 262 25.10 18.09 -59.74
N ALA A 263 24.06 17.26 -59.62
CA ALA A 263 24.05 16.22 -58.59
C ALA A 263 25.16 15.20 -58.84
N SER A 264 25.92 14.91 -57.79
CA SER A 264 27.05 13.98 -57.83
C SER A 264 26.80 12.76 -56.94
N PRO A 265 27.58 11.67 -57.12
CA PRO A 265 27.54 10.52 -56.22
C PRO A 265 27.76 10.87 -54.74
N ARG A 266 28.48 11.96 -54.46
CA ARG A 266 28.59 12.51 -53.09
C ARG A 266 27.23 12.92 -52.53
N ASP A 267 26.41 13.58 -53.34
CA ASP A 267 25.08 14.07 -52.97
C ASP A 267 24.11 12.90 -52.82
N PHE A 268 24.22 11.87 -53.68
CA PHE A 268 23.46 10.62 -53.51
C PHE A 268 23.81 9.94 -52.17
N SER A 269 25.09 9.83 -51.83
CA SER A 269 25.52 9.30 -50.54
C SER A 269 25.01 10.15 -49.37
N ALA A 270 25.00 11.47 -49.51
CA ALA A 270 24.44 12.38 -48.51
C ALA A 270 22.92 12.21 -48.35
N MET A 271 22.18 12.04 -49.45
CA MET A 271 20.75 11.75 -49.45
C MET A 271 20.46 10.43 -48.72
N MET A 272 21.21 9.35 -49.03
CA MET A 272 21.05 8.06 -48.32
C MET A 272 21.31 8.19 -46.82
N LYS A 273 22.39 8.90 -46.42
CA LYS A 273 22.71 9.15 -45.00
C LYS A 273 21.63 9.99 -44.31
N GLY A 274 21.13 11.03 -44.98
CA GLY A 274 20.04 11.87 -44.49
C GLY A 274 18.75 11.08 -44.31
N PHE A 275 18.37 10.28 -45.31
CA PHE A 275 17.22 9.39 -45.23
C PHE A 275 17.34 8.41 -44.06
N LYS A 276 18.49 7.77 -43.90
CA LYS A 276 18.77 6.88 -42.75
C LYS A 276 18.59 7.59 -41.42
N ALA A 277 19.13 8.80 -41.26
CA ALA A 277 19.02 9.55 -40.01
C ALA A 277 17.56 9.93 -39.70
N VAL A 278 16.80 10.39 -40.70
CA VAL A 278 15.38 10.74 -40.55
C VAL A 278 14.56 9.50 -40.22
N LEU A 279 14.77 8.39 -40.94
CA LEU A 279 14.07 7.12 -40.70
C LEU A 279 14.27 6.63 -39.26
N LEU A 280 15.52 6.60 -38.78
CA LEU A 280 15.82 6.18 -37.42
C LEU A 280 15.17 7.09 -36.37
N THR A 281 15.19 8.40 -36.60
CA THR A 281 14.55 9.38 -35.71
C THR A 281 13.03 9.16 -35.65
N GLN A 282 12.38 8.99 -36.80
CA GLN A 282 10.94 8.77 -36.84
C GLN A 282 10.55 7.42 -36.23
N ARG A 283 11.32 6.35 -36.49
CA ARG A 283 11.11 5.04 -35.85
C ARG A 283 11.22 5.13 -34.32
N ALA A 284 12.18 5.89 -33.80
CA ALA A 284 12.33 6.10 -32.36
C ALA A 284 11.13 6.87 -31.77
N ASN A 285 10.67 7.93 -32.45
CA ASN A 285 9.50 8.71 -32.03
C ASN A 285 8.23 7.84 -31.96
N VAL A 286 7.94 7.09 -33.04
CA VAL A 286 6.77 6.20 -33.11
C VAL A 286 6.87 5.09 -32.05
N ARG A 287 8.06 4.52 -31.83
CA ARG A 287 8.27 3.52 -30.78
C ARG A 287 8.01 4.08 -29.39
N SER A 288 8.47 5.30 -29.09
CA SER A 288 8.19 5.95 -27.81
C SER A 288 6.70 6.21 -27.62
N GLU A 289 5.99 6.60 -28.68
CA GLU A 289 4.56 6.83 -28.62
C GLU A 289 3.78 5.52 -28.42
N ALA A 290 4.18 4.45 -29.12
CA ALA A 290 3.65 3.10 -28.91
C ALA A 290 3.84 2.63 -27.47
N GLN A 291 5.05 2.75 -26.90
CA GLN A 291 5.32 2.39 -25.50
C GLN A 291 4.49 3.21 -24.49
N ARG A 292 4.27 4.50 -24.77
CA ARG A 292 3.38 5.34 -23.96
C ARG A 292 1.93 4.85 -24.02
N LEU A 293 1.45 4.46 -25.20
CA LEU A 293 0.11 3.91 -25.37
C LEU A 293 -0.03 2.54 -24.71
N GLU A 294 0.95 1.65 -24.86
CA GLU A 294 0.99 0.33 -24.20
C GLU A 294 0.98 0.45 -22.67
N SER A 295 1.80 1.33 -22.11
CA SER A 295 1.79 1.59 -20.66
C SER A 295 0.47 2.23 -20.19
N GLY A 296 -0.14 3.09 -21.00
CA GLY A 296 -1.48 3.63 -20.75
C GLY A 296 -2.55 2.54 -20.75
N LEU A 297 -2.51 1.63 -21.72
CA LEU A 297 -3.42 0.48 -21.80
C LEU A 297 -3.25 -0.46 -20.60
N GLY A 298 -2.00 -0.71 -20.18
CA GLY A 298 -1.71 -1.47 -18.97
C GLY A 298 -2.36 -0.87 -17.71
N LYS A 299 -2.27 0.46 -17.54
CA LYS A 299 -2.94 1.16 -16.43
C LYS A 299 -4.46 1.08 -16.50
N LEU A 300 -5.04 1.12 -17.70
CA LEU A 300 -6.49 0.96 -17.87
C LEU A 300 -6.95 -0.44 -17.48
N HIS A 301 -6.20 -1.48 -17.86
CA HIS A 301 -6.49 -2.86 -17.44
C HIS A 301 -6.31 -3.06 -15.93
N GLU A 302 -5.34 -2.40 -15.30
CA GLU A 302 -5.18 -2.41 -13.85
C GLU A 302 -6.36 -1.71 -13.15
N ALA A 303 -6.78 -0.56 -13.64
CA ALA A 303 -7.97 0.14 -13.14
C ALA A 303 -9.24 -0.71 -13.31
N GLU A 304 -9.40 -1.39 -14.45
CA GLU A 304 -10.52 -2.32 -14.68
C GLU A 304 -10.53 -3.45 -13.64
N ARG A 305 -9.36 -4.08 -13.38
CA ARG A 305 -9.24 -5.13 -12.36
C ARG A 305 -9.59 -4.63 -10.97
N THR A 306 -9.04 -3.50 -10.55
CA THR A 306 -9.31 -2.93 -9.21
C THR A 306 -10.77 -2.53 -9.03
N VAL A 307 -11.41 -1.99 -10.07
CA VAL A 307 -12.86 -1.69 -10.03
C VAL A 307 -13.67 -2.97 -9.87
N ALA A 308 -13.32 -4.05 -10.59
CA ALA A 308 -13.98 -5.35 -10.44
C ALA A 308 -13.81 -5.93 -9.03
N GLU A 309 -12.62 -5.84 -8.44
CA GLU A 309 -12.34 -6.27 -7.06
C GLU A 309 -13.15 -5.48 -6.03
N LEU A 310 -13.16 -4.15 -6.12
CA LEU A 310 -13.91 -3.29 -5.22
C LEU A 310 -15.44 -3.51 -5.34
N GLN A 311 -15.95 -3.76 -6.55
CA GLN A 311 -17.36 -4.10 -6.76
C GLN A 311 -17.72 -5.44 -6.10
N ALA A 312 -16.84 -6.45 -6.19
CA ALA A 312 -17.04 -7.73 -5.53
C ALA A 312 -17.00 -7.60 -4.00
N GLU A 313 -16.06 -6.85 -3.46
CA GLU A 313 -15.94 -6.61 -2.02
C GLU A 313 -17.15 -5.83 -1.48
N ALA A 314 -17.59 -4.77 -2.18
CA ALA A 314 -18.77 -4.00 -1.82
C ALA A 314 -20.04 -4.87 -1.83
N ALA A 315 -20.17 -5.80 -2.78
CA ALA A 315 -21.28 -6.75 -2.81
C ALA A 315 -21.27 -7.69 -1.60
N SER A 316 -20.09 -8.20 -1.19
CA SER A 316 -19.93 -9.04 0.00
C SER A 316 -20.26 -8.26 1.29
N GLN A 317 -19.69 -7.07 1.47
CA GLN A 317 -19.92 -6.25 2.66
C GLN A 317 -21.39 -5.83 2.78
N LYS A 318 -22.07 -5.56 1.67
CA LYS A 318 -23.51 -5.27 1.66
C LYS A 318 -24.35 -6.47 2.11
N ALA A 319 -23.97 -7.69 1.73
CA ALA A 319 -24.63 -8.90 2.20
C ALA A 319 -24.43 -9.10 3.71
N ASP A 320 -23.20 -8.92 4.21
CA ASP A 320 -22.88 -9.03 5.64
C ASP A 320 -23.60 -7.97 6.49
N LEU A 321 -23.65 -6.73 5.99
CA LEU A 321 -24.41 -5.66 6.64
C LEU A 321 -25.90 -6.01 6.75
N LYS A 322 -26.50 -6.60 5.71
CA LYS A 322 -27.90 -7.03 5.76
C LYS A 322 -28.13 -8.08 6.84
N VAL A 323 -27.21 -9.05 6.99
CA VAL A 323 -27.28 -10.06 8.05
C VAL A 323 -27.18 -9.39 9.42
N LYS A 324 -26.17 -8.55 9.64
CA LYS A 324 -25.98 -7.84 10.92
C LYS A 324 -27.14 -6.91 11.25
N GLN A 325 -27.70 -6.22 10.27
CA GLN A 325 -28.85 -5.34 10.44
C GLN A 325 -30.09 -6.13 10.83
N SER A 326 -30.35 -7.27 10.17
CA SER A 326 -31.46 -8.16 10.55
C SER A 326 -31.31 -8.72 11.97
N ALA A 327 -30.07 -9.04 12.38
CA ALA A 327 -29.79 -9.50 13.75
C ALA A 327 -29.98 -8.38 14.78
N ALA A 328 -29.56 -7.16 14.47
CA ALA A 328 -29.76 -5.98 15.32
C ALA A 328 -31.25 -5.64 15.46
N ASP A 329 -32.01 -5.67 14.37
CA ASP A 329 -33.46 -5.44 14.37
C ASP A 329 -34.19 -6.50 15.21
N SER A 330 -33.78 -7.77 15.12
CA SER A 330 -34.32 -8.85 15.96
C SER A 330 -33.99 -8.65 17.44
N ALA A 331 -32.75 -8.26 17.76
CA ALA A 331 -32.36 -7.96 19.14
C ALA A 331 -33.16 -6.77 19.71
N MET A 332 -33.40 -5.73 18.91
CA MET A 332 -34.24 -4.60 19.31
C MET A 332 -35.68 -5.03 19.60
N GLN A 333 -36.27 -5.88 18.78
CA GLN A 333 -37.61 -6.44 19.04
C GLN A 333 -37.66 -7.20 20.37
N GLN A 334 -36.66 -8.05 20.63
CA GLN A 334 -36.58 -8.78 21.91
C GLN A 334 -36.44 -7.83 23.11
N ILE A 335 -35.67 -6.76 22.98
CA ILE A 335 -35.54 -5.73 24.02
C ILE A 335 -36.88 -5.01 24.24
N THR A 336 -37.60 -4.64 23.18
CA THR A 336 -38.91 -4.01 23.28
C THR A 336 -39.93 -4.92 23.98
N GLU A 337 -39.94 -6.21 23.65
CA GLU A 337 -40.80 -7.20 24.33
C GLU A 337 -40.43 -7.38 25.80
N ALA A 338 -39.13 -7.43 26.12
CA ALA A 338 -38.65 -7.53 27.49
C ALA A 338 -39.02 -6.29 28.32
N LEU A 339 -38.89 -5.08 27.75
CA LEU A 339 -39.31 -3.82 28.36
C LEU A 339 -40.82 -3.77 28.62
N ALA A 340 -41.63 -4.22 27.67
CA ALA A 340 -43.10 -4.29 27.84
C ALA A 340 -43.47 -5.23 29.00
N LYS A 341 -42.92 -6.45 29.01
CA LYS A 341 -43.14 -7.44 30.09
C LYS A 341 -42.66 -6.93 31.46
N ALA A 342 -41.53 -6.22 31.51
CA ALA A 342 -41.03 -5.64 32.74
C ALA A 342 -41.93 -4.50 33.26
N SER A 343 -42.48 -3.69 32.36
CA SER A 343 -43.45 -2.63 32.70
C SER A 343 -44.74 -3.21 33.28
N ASP A 344 -45.29 -4.26 32.68
CA ASP A 344 -46.51 -4.92 33.17
C ASP A 344 -46.30 -5.51 34.57
N ARG A 345 -45.18 -6.22 34.78
CA ARG A 345 -44.80 -6.74 36.11
C ARG A 345 -44.64 -5.64 37.14
N ARG A 346 -44.04 -4.50 36.77
CA ARG A 346 -43.91 -3.35 37.68
C ARG A 346 -45.28 -2.82 38.11
N ARG A 347 -46.24 -2.74 37.18
CA ARG A 347 -47.61 -2.31 37.46
C ARG A 347 -48.35 -3.30 38.37
N GLU A 348 -48.17 -4.60 38.16
CA GLU A 348 -48.73 -5.64 39.03
C GLU A 348 -48.21 -5.56 40.46
N VAL A 349 -46.89 -5.39 40.63
CA VAL A 349 -46.26 -5.22 41.96
C VAL A 349 -46.79 -3.98 42.66
N GLU A 350 -46.94 -2.85 41.96
CA GLU A 350 -47.46 -1.60 42.54
C GLU A 350 -48.92 -1.71 43.05
N VAL A 351 -49.75 -2.52 42.38
CA VAL A 351 -51.12 -2.79 42.83
C VAL A 351 -51.13 -3.65 44.10
N LEU A 352 -50.27 -4.67 44.16
CA LEU A 352 -50.17 -5.57 45.31
C LEU A 352 -49.63 -4.84 46.55
N THR A 353 -48.64 -3.94 46.39
CA THR A 353 -48.11 -3.16 47.52
C THR A 353 -49.16 -2.26 48.13
N LYS A 354 -50.01 -1.59 47.33
CA LYS A 354 -51.10 -0.76 47.85
C LYS A 354 -52.13 -1.56 48.66
N HIS A 355 -52.52 -2.73 48.17
CA HIS A 355 -53.45 -3.60 48.90
C HIS A 355 -52.85 -4.09 50.23
N ALA A 356 -51.54 -4.37 50.28
CA ALA A 356 -50.87 -4.77 51.51
C ALA A 356 -50.79 -3.63 52.55
N GLU A 357 -50.55 -2.39 52.10
CA GLU A 357 -50.51 -1.21 52.96
C GLU A 357 -51.87 -0.93 53.64
N GLU A 358 -52.97 -0.99 52.86
CA GLU A 358 -54.33 -0.78 53.38
C GLU A 358 -54.76 -1.86 54.39
N ALA A 359 -54.46 -3.13 54.09
CA ALA A 359 -54.74 -4.24 55.00
C ALA A 359 -53.91 -4.17 56.30
N GLY A 360 -52.69 -3.63 56.21
CA GLY A 360 -51.81 -3.42 57.37
C GLY A 360 -52.35 -2.38 58.34
N ALA A 361 -52.80 -1.23 57.82
CA ALA A 361 -53.37 -0.15 58.63
C ALA A 361 -54.62 -0.61 59.42
N ALA A 362 -55.54 -1.31 58.76
CA ALA A 362 -56.78 -1.79 59.38
C ALA A 362 -56.56 -2.88 60.45
N THR A 363 -55.43 -3.60 60.41
CA THR A 363 -55.06 -4.59 61.42
C THR A 363 -54.40 -3.94 62.64
N ALA A 364 -53.66 -2.83 62.44
CA ALA A 364 -53.04 -2.08 63.52
C ALA A 364 -54.07 -1.36 64.40
N GLU A 365 -55.10 -0.76 63.79
CA GLU A 365 -56.17 -0.06 64.51
C GLU A 365 -56.95 -1.01 65.45
N ARG A 366 -57.33 -2.19 64.94
CA ARG A 366 -58.05 -3.21 65.73
C ARG A 366 -57.21 -3.82 66.85
N LYS A 367 -55.88 -3.81 66.72
CA LYS A 367 -54.95 -4.23 67.79
C LYS A 367 -55.00 -3.27 68.98
N ALA A 368 -55.01 -1.96 68.71
CA ALA A 368 -55.00 -0.94 69.75
C ALA A 368 -56.28 -0.93 70.60
N GLU A 369 -57.45 -1.20 70.00
CA GLU A 369 -58.73 -1.23 70.71
C GLU A 369 -58.82 -2.38 71.72
N VAL A 370 -58.31 -3.57 71.35
CA VAL A 370 -58.27 -4.76 72.22
C VAL A 370 -57.34 -4.56 73.43
N GLU A 371 -56.21 -3.89 73.25
CA GLU A 371 -55.25 -3.61 74.33
C GLU A 371 -55.78 -2.59 75.35
N SER A 372 -56.57 -1.60 74.91
CA SER A 372 -57.20 -0.59 75.77
C SER A 372 -58.18 -1.20 76.79
N GLU A 373 -59.03 -2.12 76.35
CA GLU A 373 -60.05 -2.78 77.19
C GLU A 373 -59.42 -3.72 78.24
N LEU A 374 -58.30 -4.39 77.91
CA LEU A 374 -57.55 -5.23 78.85
C LEU A 374 -56.76 -4.41 79.89
N GLY A 375 -56.28 -3.23 79.50
CA GLY A 375 -55.52 -2.34 80.37
C GLY A 375 -56.32 -1.81 81.58
N GLY A 376 -57.64 -1.64 81.44
CA GLY A 376 -58.49 -1.05 82.48
C GLY A 376 -58.78 -1.96 83.68
N ILE A 377 -58.76 -3.29 83.52
CA ILE A 377 -59.31 -4.23 84.52
C ILE A 377 -58.23 -5.07 85.20
N THR A 378 -57.13 -5.35 84.48
CA THR A 378 -55.95 -6.04 85.01
C THR A 378 -55.41 -5.42 86.32
N PRO A 379 -55.22 -4.10 86.46
CA PRO A 379 -54.68 -3.52 87.69
C PRO A 379 -55.64 -3.61 88.89
N VAL A 380 -56.95 -3.61 88.64
CA VAL A 380 -57.97 -3.73 89.70
C VAL A 380 -57.99 -5.14 90.30
N LEU A 381 -57.73 -6.16 89.48
CA LEU A 381 -57.62 -7.55 89.92
C LEU A 381 -56.35 -7.79 90.74
N GLU A 382 -55.21 -7.25 90.29
CA GLU A 382 -53.94 -7.39 91.01
C GLU A 382 -53.98 -6.69 92.36
N ALA A 383 -54.49 -5.45 92.43
CA ALA A 383 -54.66 -4.72 93.69
C ALA A 383 -55.54 -5.48 94.70
N ALA A 384 -56.60 -6.15 94.23
CA ALA A 384 -57.48 -6.94 95.09
C ALA A 384 -56.84 -8.26 95.56
N ARG A 385 -55.98 -8.90 94.75
CA ARG A 385 -55.19 -10.08 95.16
C ARG A 385 -54.15 -9.73 96.22
N GLU A 386 -53.44 -8.61 96.04
CA GLU A 386 -52.43 -8.14 96.98
C GLU A 386 -53.05 -7.81 98.35
N ALA A 387 -54.21 -7.16 98.36
CA ALA A 387 -54.95 -6.85 99.59
C ALA A 387 -55.37 -8.10 100.39
N VAL A 388 -55.70 -9.21 99.72
CA VAL A 388 -55.98 -10.51 100.38
C VAL A 388 -54.69 -11.17 100.91
N GLY A 389 -53.57 -10.97 100.24
CA GLY A 389 -52.23 -11.34 100.71
C GLY A 389 -51.84 -10.67 102.03
N GLY A 390 -52.42 -9.51 102.36
CA GLY A 390 -52.16 -8.78 103.60
C GLY A 390 -52.86 -9.29 104.86
N ILE A 391 -53.78 -10.27 104.77
CA ILE A 391 -54.56 -10.72 105.94
C ILE A 391 -53.71 -11.58 106.88
N ASP A 392 -53.62 -11.19 108.16
CA ASP A 392 -52.81 -11.85 109.19
C ASP A 392 -53.39 -13.21 109.64
N SER A 393 -52.53 -14.22 109.83
CA SER A 393 -52.92 -15.60 110.19
C SER A 393 -53.68 -15.70 111.53
N ARG A 394 -53.47 -14.73 112.42
CA ARG A 394 -54.19 -14.61 113.71
C ARG A 394 -55.67 -14.32 113.51
N THR A 395 -56.03 -13.50 112.52
CA THR A 395 -57.42 -13.15 112.21
C THR A 395 -58.18 -14.35 111.62
N LEU A 396 -57.54 -15.14 110.75
CA LEU A 396 -58.13 -16.37 110.23
C LEU A 396 -58.37 -17.42 111.33
N THR A 397 -57.46 -17.49 112.31
CA THR A 397 -57.61 -18.36 113.49
C THR A 397 -58.72 -17.86 114.43
N TYR A 398 -58.90 -16.54 114.56
CA TYR A 398 -60.00 -15.93 115.31
C TYR A 398 -61.35 -16.24 114.68
N LEU A 399 -61.49 -16.06 113.36
CA LEU A 399 -62.70 -16.40 112.59
C LEU A 399 -63.11 -17.86 112.76
N ARG A 400 -62.12 -18.77 112.84
CA ARG A 400 -62.36 -20.21 113.07
C ARG A 400 -62.92 -20.53 114.46
N ASN A 401 -62.61 -19.72 115.48
CA ASN A 401 -62.91 -20.05 116.87
C ASN A 401 -64.21 -19.41 117.40
N LEU A 402 -64.91 -18.62 116.58
CA LEU A 402 -66.21 -18.05 116.91
C LEU A 402 -67.29 -19.15 117.02
N LYS A 403 -68.01 -19.20 118.15
CA LYS A 403 -69.13 -20.15 118.36
C LYS A 403 -70.33 -19.86 117.45
N ALA A 404 -70.57 -18.59 117.10
CA ALA A 404 -71.58 -18.15 116.13
C ALA A 404 -71.07 -16.91 115.37
N PRO A 405 -70.85 -16.96 114.05
CA PRO A 405 -70.34 -15.82 113.28
C PRO A 405 -71.43 -14.80 112.91
N PRO A 406 -71.10 -13.50 112.81
CA PRO A 406 -71.97 -12.48 112.23
C PRO A 406 -72.31 -12.75 110.76
N GLN A 407 -73.55 -12.49 110.35
CA GLN A 407 -74.04 -12.77 108.99
C GLN A 407 -73.19 -12.20 107.83
N PRO A 408 -72.67 -10.95 107.88
CA PRO A 408 -71.88 -10.40 106.77
C PRO A 408 -70.61 -11.20 106.44
N ILE A 409 -70.02 -11.87 107.43
CA ILE A 409 -68.79 -12.65 107.26
C ILE A 409 -69.11 -14.01 106.62
N VAL A 410 -70.25 -14.61 107.01
CA VAL A 410 -70.75 -15.86 106.41
C VAL A 410 -71.03 -15.63 104.93
N ASP A 411 -71.64 -14.49 104.58
CA ASP A 411 -71.94 -14.13 103.19
C ASP A 411 -70.66 -13.97 102.35
N VAL A 412 -69.65 -13.25 102.84
CA VAL A 412 -68.37 -13.07 102.12
C VAL A 412 -67.63 -14.40 101.94
N LEU A 413 -67.58 -15.24 102.99
CA LEU A 413 -66.95 -16.56 102.91
C LEU A 413 -67.73 -17.52 101.99
N SER A 414 -69.06 -17.40 101.94
CA SER A 414 -69.89 -18.16 100.99
C SER A 414 -69.56 -17.80 99.54
N GLY A 415 -69.34 -16.51 99.27
CA GLY A 415 -68.90 -16.01 97.96
C GLY A 415 -67.52 -16.53 97.58
N VAL A 416 -66.56 -16.52 98.52
CA VAL A 416 -65.20 -17.05 98.30
C VAL A 416 -65.21 -18.57 98.05
N LEU A 417 -65.96 -19.34 98.84
CA LEU A 417 -66.06 -20.80 98.66
C LEU A 417 -66.74 -21.19 97.35
N ARG A 418 -67.80 -20.47 96.96
CA ARG A 418 -68.51 -20.72 95.70
C ARG A 418 -67.65 -20.36 94.49
N MET A 419 -66.82 -19.32 94.59
CA MET A 419 -65.81 -18.99 93.57
C MET A 419 -64.74 -20.06 93.42
N LEU A 420 -64.34 -20.71 94.52
CA LEU A 420 -63.39 -21.82 94.53
C LEU A 420 -64.02 -23.19 94.18
N GLY A 421 -65.30 -23.23 93.81
CA GLY A 421 -65.98 -24.43 93.32
C GLY A 421 -66.58 -25.35 94.39
N ASN A 422 -66.66 -24.92 95.66
CA ASN A 422 -67.28 -25.71 96.72
C ASN A 422 -68.80 -25.43 96.81
N GLU A 423 -69.62 -26.47 96.81
CA GLU A 423 -71.09 -26.34 96.86
C GLU A 423 -71.67 -26.22 98.27
N ASP A 424 -70.97 -26.72 99.29
CA ASP A 424 -71.42 -26.72 100.68
C ASP A 424 -71.19 -25.37 101.38
N LEU A 425 -72.27 -24.59 101.57
CA LEU A 425 -72.28 -23.25 102.18
C LEU A 425 -72.53 -23.26 103.70
N SER A 426 -72.39 -24.42 104.36
CA SER A 426 -72.57 -24.52 105.80
C SER A 426 -71.38 -23.95 106.57
N TRP A 427 -71.61 -23.40 107.77
CA TRP A 427 -70.53 -22.86 108.62
C TRP A 427 -69.46 -23.92 108.94
N THR A 428 -69.83 -25.20 109.03
CA THR A 428 -68.89 -26.32 109.19
C THR A 428 -67.92 -26.45 108.01
N SER A 429 -68.40 -26.26 106.77
CA SER A 429 -67.56 -26.24 105.56
C SER A 429 -66.64 -25.00 105.52
N MET A 430 -67.18 -23.81 105.83
CA MET A 430 -66.39 -22.57 105.97
C MET A 430 -65.29 -22.68 107.03
N ARG A 431 -65.61 -23.29 108.18
CA ARG A 431 -64.66 -23.52 109.27
C ARG A 431 -63.57 -24.51 108.90
N ARG A 432 -63.90 -25.55 108.12
CA ARG A 432 -62.93 -26.52 107.57
C ARG A 432 -61.99 -25.83 106.58
N PHE A 433 -62.52 -24.98 105.70
CA PHE A 433 -61.72 -24.21 104.75
C PHE A 433 -60.77 -23.24 105.47
N LEU A 434 -61.25 -22.44 106.42
CA LEU A 434 -60.42 -21.52 107.22
C LEU A 434 -59.37 -22.24 108.09
N GLY A 435 -59.58 -23.52 108.43
CA GLY A 435 -58.63 -24.35 109.18
C GLY A 435 -57.57 -25.04 108.32
N SER A 436 -57.74 -25.05 106.99
CA SER A 436 -56.75 -25.63 106.08
C SER A 436 -55.55 -24.70 105.94
N SER A 437 -54.33 -25.25 106.05
CA SER A 437 -53.08 -24.47 106.01
C SER A 437 -52.82 -23.73 104.68
N GLY A 438 -53.65 -23.96 103.65
CA GLY A 438 -53.52 -23.40 102.31
C GLY A 438 -54.62 -22.41 101.87
N ALA A 439 -55.60 -22.08 102.72
CA ALA A 439 -56.77 -21.28 102.32
C ALA A 439 -56.43 -19.88 101.75
N LYS A 440 -55.36 -19.26 102.27
CA LYS A 440 -54.88 -17.96 101.79
C LYS A 440 -54.24 -18.06 100.40
N MET A 441 -53.42 -19.09 100.17
CA MET A 441 -52.75 -19.32 98.88
C MET A 441 -53.73 -19.71 97.77
N SER A 442 -54.80 -20.43 98.08
CA SER A 442 -55.83 -20.79 97.09
C SER A 442 -56.59 -19.57 96.55
N VAL A 443 -56.71 -18.49 97.33
CA VAL A 443 -57.38 -17.26 96.88
C VAL A 443 -56.42 -16.39 96.04
N ILE A 444 -55.13 -16.35 96.40
CA ILE A 444 -54.11 -15.58 95.68
C ILE A 444 -53.83 -16.18 94.30
N ASN A 445 -53.68 -17.51 94.22
CA ASN A 445 -53.30 -18.22 93.00
C ASN A 445 -54.50 -18.58 92.09
N PHE A 446 -55.72 -18.18 92.45
CA PHE A 446 -56.90 -18.50 91.66
C PHE A 446 -56.96 -17.67 90.38
N ASP A 447 -57.00 -18.34 89.23
CA ASP A 447 -57.10 -17.69 87.92
C ASP A 447 -58.56 -17.35 87.56
N PRO A 448 -58.93 -16.06 87.46
CA PRO A 448 -60.29 -15.64 87.16
C PRO A 448 -60.69 -15.89 85.69
N SER A 449 -59.75 -16.24 84.80
CA SER A 449 -60.06 -16.60 83.41
C SER A 449 -60.68 -17.99 83.28
N SER A 450 -60.46 -18.87 84.28
CA SER A 450 -60.94 -20.26 84.28
C SER A 450 -62.38 -20.44 84.82
N ILE A 451 -63.08 -19.35 85.14
CA ILE A 451 -64.41 -19.39 85.75
C ILE A 451 -65.47 -19.75 84.71
N SER A 452 -66.17 -20.87 84.93
CA SER A 452 -67.33 -21.26 84.10
C SER A 452 -68.50 -20.29 84.24
N ASN A 453 -69.30 -20.15 83.18
CA ASN A 453 -70.48 -19.27 83.16
C ASN A 453 -71.51 -19.64 84.27
N ALA A 454 -71.63 -20.93 84.59
CA ALA A 454 -72.49 -21.44 85.66
C ALA A 454 -72.04 -20.96 87.05
N THR A 455 -70.74 -21.06 87.35
CA THR A 455 -70.15 -20.62 88.62
C THR A 455 -70.24 -19.09 88.77
N ARG A 456 -70.00 -18.35 87.68
CA ARG A 456 -70.10 -16.88 87.64
C ARG A 456 -71.51 -16.40 87.98
N THR A 457 -72.52 -17.01 87.36
CA THR A 457 -73.93 -16.66 87.58
C THR A 457 -74.35 -16.93 89.03
N ALA A 458 -73.93 -18.07 89.59
CA ALA A 458 -74.20 -18.43 90.98
C ALA A 458 -73.56 -17.45 91.97
N VAL A 459 -72.30 -17.06 91.77
CA VAL A 459 -71.62 -16.09 92.64
C VAL A 459 -72.19 -14.68 92.48
N ALA A 460 -72.51 -14.25 91.25
CA ALA A 460 -73.19 -12.98 91.01
C ALA A 460 -74.53 -12.90 91.75
N GLN A 461 -75.27 -14.01 91.83
CA GLN A 461 -76.54 -14.08 92.54
C GLN A 461 -76.36 -14.00 94.07
N VAL A 462 -75.30 -14.60 94.62
CA VAL A 462 -74.94 -14.49 96.05
C VAL A 462 -74.56 -13.05 96.40
N VAL A 463 -73.68 -12.42 95.60
CA VAL A 463 -73.26 -11.02 95.81
C VAL A 463 -74.43 -10.05 95.66
N ARG A 464 -75.39 -10.31 94.77
CA ARG A 464 -76.59 -9.47 94.62
C ARG A 464 -77.58 -9.63 95.76
N LYS A 465 -77.86 -10.86 96.21
CA LYS A 465 -78.80 -11.13 97.32
C LYS A 465 -78.32 -10.52 98.63
N HIS A 466 -77.01 -10.50 98.85
CA HIS A 466 -76.39 -9.99 100.06
C HIS A 466 -75.57 -8.72 99.79
N ALA A 467 -76.03 -7.83 98.89
CA ALA A 467 -75.26 -6.68 98.40
C ALA A 467 -74.71 -5.78 99.52
N GLN A 468 -75.49 -5.57 100.59
CA GLN A 468 -75.08 -4.78 101.76
C GLN A 468 -73.97 -5.45 102.59
N SER A 469 -73.89 -6.79 102.58
CA SER A 469 -72.84 -7.57 103.25
C SER A 469 -71.50 -7.53 102.53
N PHE A 470 -71.47 -7.16 101.24
CA PHE A 470 -70.24 -7.02 100.44
C PHE A 470 -69.74 -5.57 100.35
N GLU A 471 -70.32 -4.63 101.10
CA GLU A 471 -69.80 -3.27 101.21
C GLU A 471 -68.69 -3.17 102.25
N GLU A 472 -67.61 -2.49 101.87
CA GLU A 472 -66.41 -2.35 102.70
C GLU A 472 -66.70 -1.68 104.05
N ALA A 473 -67.62 -0.70 104.09
CA ALA A 473 -68.03 -0.02 105.31
C ALA A 473 -68.79 -0.93 106.30
N THR A 474 -69.60 -1.87 105.80
CA THR A 474 -70.38 -2.81 106.61
C THR A 474 -69.51 -3.95 107.13
N ILE A 475 -68.59 -4.46 106.30
CA ILE A 475 -67.64 -5.51 106.69
C ILE A 475 -66.67 -4.98 107.73
N ARG A 476 -66.13 -3.76 107.56
CA ARG A 476 -65.20 -3.16 108.53
C ARG A 476 -65.83 -2.99 109.92
N ARG A 477 -67.14 -2.74 109.99
CA ARG A 477 -67.89 -2.62 111.26
C ARG A 477 -68.07 -3.96 111.99
N ALA A 478 -68.18 -5.06 111.26
CA ALA A 478 -68.31 -6.40 111.84
C ALA A 478 -66.94 -7.03 112.15
N LEU A 479 -66.02 -6.99 111.18
CA LEU A 479 -64.62 -7.38 111.33
C LEU A 479 -63.79 -6.71 110.21
N GLY A 480 -62.96 -5.71 110.59
CA GLY A 480 -62.05 -4.96 109.72
C GLY A 480 -61.34 -5.79 108.64
N ASP A 481 -60.81 -6.93 109.07
CA ASP A 481 -59.85 -7.72 108.30
C ASP A 481 -60.48 -8.61 107.21
N ALA A 482 -61.81 -8.71 107.13
CA ALA A 482 -62.51 -9.49 106.10
C ALA A 482 -62.85 -8.68 104.83
N ALA A 483 -62.66 -7.35 104.84
CA ALA A 483 -62.98 -6.47 103.72
C ALA A 483 -62.21 -6.77 102.41
N PRO A 484 -60.91 -7.13 102.44
CA PRO A 484 -60.16 -7.44 101.22
C PRO A 484 -60.71 -8.65 100.45
N LEU A 485 -61.28 -9.65 101.15
CA LEU A 485 -61.86 -10.83 100.52
C LEU A 485 -63.12 -10.49 99.71
N ALA A 486 -63.92 -9.53 100.16
CA ALA A 486 -65.10 -9.07 99.42
C ALA A 486 -64.73 -8.28 98.15
N ALA A 487 -63.68 -7.44 98.23
CA ALA A 487 -63.15 -6.71 97.08
C ALA A 487 -62.59 -7.66 96.02
N TRP A 488 -61.89 -8.71 96.44
CA TRP A 488 -61.36 -9.76 95.57
C TRP A 488 -62.46 -10.52 94.80
N VAL A 489 -63.54 -10.93 95.47
CA VAL A 489 -64.67 -11.61 94.80
C VAL A 489 -65.30 -10.69 93.73
N LYS A 490 -65.45 -9.39 94.02
CA LYS A 490 -65.98 -8.40 93.05
C LYS A 490 -65.06 -8.17 91.86
N ALA A 491 -63.74 -8.09 92.08
CA ALA A 491 -62.75 -7.89 91.01
C ALA A 491 -62.67 -9.12 90.08
N CYS A 492 -62.66 -10.33 90.64
CA CYS A 492 -62.65 -11.57 89.85
C CYS A 492 -63.91 -11.72 88.97
N LEU A 493 -65.08 -11.31 89.49
CA LEU A 493 -66.32 -11.34 88.73
C LEU A 493 -66.28 -10.39 87.53
N LYS A 494 -65.78 -9.15 87.71
CA LYS A 494 -65.66 -8.15 86.64
C LYS A 494 -64.68 -8.57 85.54
N PHE A 495 -63.52 -9.10 85.91
CA PHE A 495 -62.53 -9.60 84.95
C PHE A 495 -63.10 -10.70 84.06
N SER A 496 -63.82 -11.67 84.65
CA SER A 496 -64.40 -12.78 83.89
C SER A 496 -65.44 -12.33 82.85
N ILE A 497 -66.21 -11.28 83.13
CA ILE A 497 -67.22 -10.72 82.20
C ILE A 497 -66.55 -10.05 81.00
N VAL A 498 -65.41 -9.39 81.20
CA VAL A 498 -64.73 -8.68 80.11
C VAL A 498 -63.91 -9.63 79.23
N MET A 499 -63.33 -10.68 79.81
CA MET A 499 -62.67 -11.72 79.00
C MET A 499 -63.61 -12.38 77.99
N GLU A 500 -64.87 -12.63 78.34
CA GLU A 500 -65.87 -13.20 77.41
C GLU A 500 -66.16 -12.28 76.20
N LYS A 501 -66.02 -10.97 76.36
CA LYS A 501 -66.23 -10.01 75.26
C LYS A 501 -65.02 -9.88 74.33
N ILE A 502 -63.81 -10.08 74.87
CA ILE A 502 -62.55 -9.83 74.14
C ILE A 502 -62.04 -11.08 73.42
N GLU A 503 -62.42 -12.27 73.87
CA GLU A 503 -62.03 -13.56 73.26
C GLU A 503 -62.34 -13.68 71.75
N PRO A 504 -63.54 -13.32 71.23
CA PRO A 504 -63.79 -13.37 69.78
C PRO A 504 -62.95 -12.34 69.00
N LEU A 505 -62.73 -11.15 69.55
CA LEU A 505 -61.96 -10.08 68.91
C LEU A 505 -60.47 -10.45 68.77
N GLN A 506 -59.90 -11.12 69.78
CA GLN A 506 -58.54 -11.64 69.72
C GLN A 506 -58.35 -12.74 68.67
N ALA A 507 -59.37 -13.57 68.45
CA ALA A 507 -59.30 -14.63 67.44
C ALA A 507 -59.31 -14.07 66.01
N GLU A 508 -60.11 -13.03 65.74
CA GLU A 508 -60.13 -12.35 64.43
C GLU A 508 -58.83 -11.61 64.14
N LEU A 509 -58.27 -10.92 65.13
CA LEU A 509 -56.99 -10.22 65.03
C LEU A 509 -55.81 -11.14 64.65
N ARG A 510 -55.82 -12.37 65.19
CA ARG A 510 -54.81 -13.39 64.85
C ARG A 510 -54.93 -13.85 63.40
N LYS A 511 -56.15 -13.99 62.86
CA LYS A 511 -56.35 -14.36 61.45
C LYS A 511 -55.94 -13.23 60.51
N ALA A 512 -56.30 -11.99 60.81
CA ALA A 512 -55.96 -10.83 59.99
C ALA A 512 -54.43 -10.60 59.93
N SER A 513 -53.72 -10.72 61.06
CA SER A 513 -52.27 -10.56 61.09
C SER A 513 -51.49 -11.66 60.37
N ALA A 514 -51.99 -12.91 60.37
CA ALA A 514 -51.39 -13.99 59.59
C ALA A 514 -51.56 -13.80 58.07
N ALA A 515 -52.72 -13.31 57.62
CA ALA A 515 -52.97 -13.01 56.21
C ALA A 515 -52.05 -11.88 55.69
N LEU A 516 -51.83 -10.84 56.50
CA LEU A 516 -50.91 -9.75 56.17
C LEU A 516 -49.47 -10.25 55.97
N SER A 517 -48.98 -11.12 56.85
CA SER A 517 -47.62 -11.67 56.77
C SER A 517 -47.35 -12.54 55.54
N LYS A 518 -48.39 -13.03 54.88
CA LYS A 518 -48.29 -13.85 53.66
C LYS A 518 -48.33 -12.99 52.39
N ALA A 519 -48.85 -11.78 52.49
CA ALA A 519 -48.92 -10.81 51.39
C ALA A 519 -47.67 -9.92 51.29
N GLN A 520 -46.96 -9.75 52.41
CA GLN A 520 -45.61 -9.18 52.49
C GLN A 520 -44.57 -10.23 52.13
#